data_AF-A0A323TJ29-F1
#
_entry.id   AF-A0A323TJ29-F1
#
_cell.length_a   1.000
_cell.length_b   1.000
_cell.length_c   1.000
_cell.angle_alpha   90.00
_cell.angle_beta   90.00
_cell.angle_gamma   90.00
#
_symmetry.space_group_name_H-M   'P 1'
#
loop_
_entity.id
_entity.type
_entity.pdbx_description
1 polymer ?
#
loop_
_entity_poly.entity_id
_entity_poly.type
_entity_poly.pdbx_seq_one_letter_code
_entity_poly.pdbx_strand_id
1 'polypeptide(L)'
;MRTSIEWMVGGQQGEGIDSTGELFARTLVRYGYSVSTYKQFMSRIKGGHTNYKLKATIQRNYYAGDEIDILLCLDKESLEKNESNLSKGALIIQEGTVENLIRNEEKQYDIFTVPLKKLASELGNPLAKNMIAIGISSALVDLPKELLNHFISEIFEKKGEEVIRTNIQAVAKGYELTTNFLSHLVSPLEKADLKDQLFMSGNEATAFGSLMAGCRFLSAYPITPASEIMEWLAKELPAVGGTVMQVEDEIAGICLAIGANYSGVRAMTSTSGPGISLKTEAIGMAGMSEVPIVIVNSQRGGPSTGLPTKHEQSDLQHMIYGTHGEIPRIVLYPSTIEEAFYIAAESFNLAEYYQCPVIVALDLGLSMNKMTVPSFNSKRVEIHRGKLLTEEELKLYKEDFFSRYRFTDDGISPRPLVGMKNGLHLTSSNEHGEDGYITEDPELRIKMMRKRLEKTKEAMIQEPFKLQSSTGISPKEVDILLVGMGSTFGAINEAMTKLNEQGRETYAHLHIQQLYPLPLEQLSDLFENKRIITIENNYTSQLLILLKQHLPIHNQAESIVQFDGNPFMIKTLLEQMKKVV
;
A
#
# COMPACT_ATOMS: atom_id res chain seq x y z
N MET A 1 -2.39 -26.17 -20.08
CA MET A 1 -2.89 -24.84 -19.68
C MET A 1 -2.15 -24.40 -18.43
N ARG A 2 -1.77 -23.13 -18.33
CA ARG A 2 -1.09 -22.58 -17.15
C ARG A 2 -2.12 -21.88 -16.25
N THR A 3 -1.95 -21.97 -14.94
CA THR A 3 -2.82 -21.30 -13.95
C THR A 3 -2.39 -19.86 -13.66
N SER A 4 -1.19 -19.48 -14.12
CA SER A 4 -0.59 -18.17 -13.93
C SER A 4 0.31 -17.76 -15.08
N ILE A 5 0.55 -16.46 -15.23
CA ILE A 5 1.60 -15.87 -16.06
C ILE A 5 2.31 -14.74 -15.31
N GLU A 6 3.64 -14.70 -15.38
CA GLU A 6 4.46 -13.58 -14.93
C GLU A 6 5.02 -12.85 -16.16
N TRP A 7 4.62 -11.60 -16.35
CA TRP A 7 4.95 -10.80 -17.52
C TRP A 7 5.66 -9.52 -17.09
N MET A 8 6.62 -9.07 -17.90
CA MET A 8 7.32 -7.83 -17.66
C MET A 8 7.55 -7.06 -18.95
N VAL A 9 7.44 -5.74 -18.87
CA VAL A 9 7.96 -4.82 -19.89
C VAL A 9 9.06 -3.96 -19.28
N GLY A 10 10.20 -3.92 -19.96
CA GLY A 10 11.34 -3.08 -19.62
C GLY A 10 11.63 -2.06 -20.73
N GLY A 11 12.13 -0.89 -20.34
CA GLY A 11 12.55 0.11 -21.31
C GLY A 11 12.94 1.43 -20.66
N GLN A 12 13.18 2.45 -21.50
CA GLN A 12 13.53 3.78 -21.01
C GLN A 12 12.32 4.54 -20.49
N GLN A 13 12.49 5.23 -19.36
CA GLN A 13 11.45 6.07 -18.79
C GLN A 13 11.07 7.20 -19.74
N GLY A 14 9.77 7.28 -20.05
CA GLY A 14 9.20 8.19 -21.05
C GLY A 14 8.78 7.51 -22.36
N GLU A 15 9.09 6.22 -22.57
CA GLU A 15 8.64 5.45 -23.76
C GLU A 15 7.28 4.74 -23.60
N GLY A 16 6.53 5.07 -22.55
CA GLY A 16 5.21 4.48 -22.30
C GLY A 16 5.24 3.07 -21.70
N ILE A 17 6.30 2.72 -20.96
CA ILE A 17 6.43 1.42 -20.26
C ILE A 17 5.26 1.20 -19.29
N ASP A 18 4.99 2.19 -18.43
CA ASP A 18 3.90 2.13 -17.46
C ASP A 18 2.53 1.98 -18.15
N SER A 19 2.29 2.74 -19.22
CA SER A 19 1.04 2.68 -19.97
C SER A 19 0.84 1.34 -20.68
N THR A 20 1.93 0.71 -21.12
CA THR A 20 1.92 -0.63 -21.72
C THR A 20 1.60 -1.69 -20.67
N GLY A 21 2.26 -1.64 -19.51
CA GLY A 21 2.00 -2.53 -18.40
C GLY A 21 0.59 -2.39 -17.83
N GLU A 22 0.13 -1.16 -17.62
CA GLU A 22 -1.22 -0.85 -17.13
C GLU A 22 -2.30 -1.34 -18.11
N LEU A 23 -2.10 -1.16 -19.42
CA LEU A 23 -3.03 -1.66 -20.43
C LEU A 23 -3.12 -3.19 -20.40
N PHE A 24 -1.99 -3.89 -20.35
CA PHE A 24 -1.99 -5.35 -20.33
C PHE A 24 -2.57 -5.89 -19.00
N ALA A 25 -2.23 -5.27 -17.87
CA ALA A 25 -2.82 -5.59 -16.57
C ALA A 25 -4.35 -5.45 -16.61
N ARG A 26 -4.88 -4.30 -17.02
CA ARG A 26 -6.32 -4.07 -17.08
C ARG A 26 -7.04 -4.99 -18.07
N THR A 27 -6.36 -5.37 -19.15
CA THR A 27 -6.87 -6.40 -20.08
C THR A 27 -7.09 -7.70 -19.32
N LEU A 28 -6.07 -8.20 -18.61
CA LEU A 28 -6.16 -9.44 -17.83
C LEU A 28 -7.24 -9.35 -16.73
N VAL A 29 -7.38 -8.21 -16.06
CA VAL A 29 -8.47 -8.00 -15.08
C VAL A 29 -9.85 -8.13 -15.73
N ARG A 30 -10.06 -7.57 -16.93
CA ARG A 30 -11.33 -7.71 -17.67
C ARG A 30 -11.62 -9.14 -18.11
N TYR A 31 -10.59 -9.94 -18.28
CA TYR A 31 -10.70 -11.38 -18.51
C TYR A 31 -10.97 -12.21 -17.24
N GLY A 32 -11.12 -11.55 -16.09
CA GLY A 32 -11.43 -12.19 -14.82
C GLY A 32 -10.21 -12.70 -14.05
N TYR A 33 -8.98 -12.35 -14.46
CA TYR A 33 -7.78 -12.74 -13.73
C TYR A 33 -7.51 -11.82 -12.54
N SER A 34 -7.01 -12.40 -11.45
CA SER A 34 -6.39 -11.63 -10.38
C SER A 34 -5.03 -11.15 -10.86
N VAL A 35 -4.75 -9.85 -10.77
CA VAL A 35 -3.48 -9.25 -11.21
C VAL A 35 -2.82 -8.53 -10.05
N SER A 36 -1.53 -8.80 -9.83
CA SER A 36 -0.65 -7.98 -8.99
C SER A 36 0.48 -7.40 -9.81
N THR A 37 0.84 -6.14 -9.58
CA THR A 37 1.90 -5.46 -10.30
C THR A 37 3.06 -5.08 -9.40
N TYR A 38 4.23 -4.86 -10.01
CA TYR A 38 5.38 -4.25 -9.37
C TYR A 38 6.02 -3.28 -10.34
N LYS A 39 6.14 -2.02 -9.91
CA LYS A 39 6.75 -0.96 -10.71
C LYS A 39 8.12 -0.61 -10.14
N GLN A 40 9.15 -0.71 -10.99
CA GLN A 40 10.49 -0.24 -10.66
C GLN A 40 10.83 0.94 -11.57
N PHE A 41 11.06 2.10 -10.97
CA PHE A 41 11.39 3.33 -11.66
C PHE A 41 12.50 4.08 -10.90
N MET A 42 13.09 5.07 -11.54
CA MET A 42 14.14 5.90 -10.93
C MET A 42 13.57 7.25 -10.51
N SER A 43 14.24 7.93 -9.58
CA SER A 43 13.93 9.32 -9.21
C SER A 43 14.38 10.31 -10.29
N ARG A 44 13.90 10.14 -11.52
CA ARG A 44 14.15 10.97 -12.70
C ARG A 44 12.85 11.10 -13.48
N ILE A 45 12.64 12.19 -14.22
CA ILE A 45 11.41 12.39 -15.01
C ILE A 45 11.51 11.67 -16.37
N LYS A 46 12.68 11.70 -17.00
CA LYS A 46 12.96 11.06 -18.30
C LYS A 46 14.34 10.43 -18.30
N GLY A 47 14.45 9.30 -19.00
CA GLY A 47 15.68 8.53 -19.11
C GLY A 47 15.96 7.66 -17.87
N GLY A 48 16.85 6.70 -18.04
CA GLY A 48 16.99 5.59 -17.11
C GLY A 48 16.00 4.47 -17.41
N HIS A 49 16.35 3.28 -16.94
CA HIS A 49 15.59 2.06 -17.17
C HIS A 49 14.45 1.90 -16.15
N THR A 50 13.27 1.49 -16.61
CA THR A 50 12.09 1.24 -15.79
C THR A 50 11.50 -0.12 -16.18
N ASN A 51 10.99 -0.85 -15.18
CA ASN A 51 10.28 -2.11 -15.37
C ASN A 51 8.85 -1.96 -14.85
N TYR A 52 7.91 -2.56 -15.59
CA TYR A 52 6.56 -2.84 -15.10
C TYR A 52 6.36 -4.35 -15.16
N LYS A 53 6.33 -4.98 -13.99
CA LYS A 53 6.07 -6.41 -13.83
C LYS A 53 4.62 -6.63 -13.43
N LEU A 54 4.02 -7.71 -13.89
CA LEU A 54 2.75 -8.22 -13.37
C LEU A 54 2.75 -9.74 -13.26
N LYS A 55 1.92 -10.23 -12.34
CA LYS A 55 1.52 -11.63 -12.24
C LYS A 55 0.01 -11.71 -12.34
N ALA A 56 -0.49 -12.51 -13.29
CA ALA A 56 -1.90 -12.81 -13.43
C ALA A 56 -2.18 -14.27 -13.07
N THR A 57 -3.23 -14.51 -12.29
CA THR A 57 -3.60 -15.83 -11.77
C THR A 57 -5.12 -16.01 -11.75
N ILE A 58 -5.59 -17.26 -11.76
CA ILE A 58 -7.02 -17.59 -11.64
C ILE A 58 -7.57 -17.43 -10.21
N GLN A 59 -6.68 -17.38 -9.21
CA GLN A 59 -7.01 -17.16 -7.80
C GLN A 59 -6.43 -15.84 -7.32
N ARG A 60 -6.96 -15.28 -6.23
CA ARG A 60 -6.46 -14.03 -5.65
C ARG A 60 -4.98 -14.14 -5.28
N ASN A 61 -4.18 -13.14 -5.64
CA ASN A 61 -2.76 -13.07 -5.29
C ASN A 61 -2.42 -11.69 -4.68
N TYR A 62 -1.34 -11.64 -3.90
CA TYR A 62 -0.82 -10.43 -3.24
C TYR A 62 0.67 -10.22 -3.51
N TYR A 63 1.19 -10.88 -4.55
CA TYR A 63 2.60 -10.90 -4.89
C TYR A 63 2.79 -10.93 -6.40
N ALA A 64 3.68 -10.08 -6.92
CA ALA A 64 3.97 -9.97 -8.34
C ALA A 64 4.90 -11.09 -8.87
N GLY A 65 5.28 -12.05 -8.02
CA GLY A 65 6.06 -13.22 -8.40
C GLY A 65 7.57 -12.99 -8.44
N ASP A 66 8.33 -14.07 -8.53
CA ASP A 66 9.81 -14.06 -8.55
C ASP A 66 10.40 -14.09 -9.97
N GLU A 67 9.66 -14.66 -10.91
CA GLU A 67 10.13 -15.07 -12.23
C GLU A 67 9.52 -14.22 -13.36
N ILE A 68 9.89 -14.50 -14.61
CA ILE A 68 9.38 -13.80 -15.78
C ILE A 68 9.23 -14.83 -16.90
N ASP A 69 7.97 -15.09 -17.28
CA ASP A 69 7.62 -15.98 -18.39
C ASP A 69 7.74 -15.28 -19.74
N ILE A 70 7.35 -13.99 -19.79
CA ILE A 70 7.42 -13.17 -20.99
C ILE A 70 8.07 -11.84 -20.64
N LEU A 71 9.19 -11.54 -21.30
CA LEU A 71 9.92 -10.27 -21.14
C LEU A 71 9.86 -9.45 -22.43
N LEU A 72 9.20 -8.29 -22.38
CA LEU A 72 9.22 -7.31 -23.47
C LEU A 72 10.38 -6.33 -23.26
N CYS A 73 11.39 -6.40 -24.11
CA CYS A 73 12.55 -5.52 -24.09
C CYS A 73 12.37 -4.37 -25.09
N LEU A 74 12.03 -3.18 -24.61
CA LEU A 74 11.96 -1.97 -25.45
C LEU A 74 13.29 -1.19 -25.48
N ASP A 75 14.25 -1.60 -24.65
CA ASP A 75 15.65 -1.19 -24.71
C ASP A 75 16.59 -2.41 -24.60
N LYS A 76 17.90 -2.19 -24.71
CA LYS A 76 18.91 -3.26 -24.56
C LYS A 76 19.14 -3.66 -23.11
N GLU A 77 18.97 -2.73 -22.16
CA GLU A 77 19.22 -2.95 -20.74
C GLU A 77 18.20 -3.90 -20.09
N SER A 78 17.01 -4.03 -20.70
CA SER A 78 15.90 -4.87 -20.21
C SER A 78 16.29 -6.32 -20.02
N LEU A 79 16.99 -6.93 -20.99
CA LEU A 79 17.43 -8.31 -20.85
C LEU A 79 18.54 -8.41 -19.80
N GLU A 80 19.57 -7.57 -19.91
CA GLU A 80 20.73 -7.60 -19.01
C GLU A 80 20.33 -7.48 -17.53
N LYS A 81 19.35 -6.66 -17.21
CA LYS A 81 18.90 -6.42 -15.83
C LYS A 81 17.95 -7.48 -15.28
N ASN A 82 17.24 -8.19 -16.15
CA ASN A 82 16.17 -9.10 -15.74
C ASN A 82 16.45 -10.57 -16.10
N GLU A 83 17.58 -10.89 -16.75
CA GLU A 83 17.93 -12.25 -17.18
C GLU A 83 17.93 -13.24 -16.00
N SER A 84 18.42 -12.81 -14.83
CA SER A 84 18.44 -13.64 -13.61
C SER A 84 17.07 -13.97 -13.01
N ASN A 85 16.01 -13.35 -13.52
CA ASN A 85 14.62 -13.57 -13.12
C ASN A 85 13.82 -14.29 -14.20
N LEU A 86 14.39 -14.69 -15.33
CA LEU A 86 13.66 -15.42 -16.35
C LEU A 86 13.31 -16.84 -15.86
N SER A 87 12.06 -17.24 -16.08
CA SER A 87 11.64 -18.64 -15.87
C SER A 87 12.28 -19.56 -16.91
N LYS A 88 12.36 -20.86 -16.61
CA LYS A 88 12.71 -21.86 -17.63
C LYS A 88 11.64 -21.88 -18.73
N GLY A 89 12.07 -21.74 -19.98
CA GLY A 89 11.21 -21.63 -21.15
C GLY A 89 10.62 -20.23 -21.36
N ALA A 90 11.18 -19.20 -20.71
CA ALA A 90 10.74 -17.83 -20.92
C ALA A 90 10.93 -17.39 -22.38
N LEU A 91 10.07 -16.47 -22.83
CA LEU A 91 10.19 -15.82 -24.13
C LEU A 91 10.53 -14.34 -23.97
N ILE A 92 11.62 -13.93 -24.60
CA ILE A 92 12.00 -12.52 -24.72
C ILE A 92 11.55 -11.99 -26.07
N ILE A 93 10.87 -10.86 -26.07
CA ILE A 93 10.48 -10.15 -27.30
C ILE A 93 11.25 -8.84 -27.33
N GLN A 94 12.07 -8.64 -28.36
CA GLN A 94 12.92 -7.46 -28.48
C GLN A 94 12.99 -6.92 -29.91
N GLU A 95 13.41 -5.66 -30.03
CA GLU A 95 13.61 -5.01 -31.33
C GLU A 95 14.70 -5.72 -32.14
N GLY A 96 14.37 -6.07 -33.39
CA GLY A 96 15.27 -6.68 -34.37
C GLY A 96 15.23 -6.00 -35.73
N THR A 97 15.96 -6.57 -36.70
CA THR A 97 15.88 -6.14 -38.11
C THR A 97 14.91 -6.98 -38.93
N VAL A 98 14.69 -8.23 -38.51
CA VAL A 98 13.83 -9.24 -39.13
C VAL A 98 13.16 -10.07 -38.04
N GLU A 99 12.04 -10.70 -38.38
CA GLU A 99 11.36 -11.70 -37.56
C GLU A 99 12.24 -12.95 -37.47
N ASN A 100 12.74 -13.26 -36.28
CA ASN A 100 13.57 -14.44 -36.07
C ASN A 100 13.41 -14.96 -34.63
N LEU A 101 13.29 -16.28 -34.49
CA LEU A 101 13.25 -16.96 -33.20
C LEU A 101 14.59 -17.65 -32.96
N ILE A 102 15.29 -17.22 -31.92
CA ILE A 102 16.58 -17.75 -31.50
C ILE A 102 16.35 -18.52 -30.20
N ARG A 103 16.64 -19.82 -30.21
CA ARG A 103 16.56 -20.65 -29.00
C ARG A 103 17.90 -20.67 -28.28
N ASN A 104 17.90 -20.42 -26.97
CA ASN A 104 19.10 -20.53 -26.14
C ASN A 104 18.96 -21.77 -25.24
N GLU A 105 19.49 -22.91 -25.69
CA GLU A 105 19.43 -24.17 -24.94
C GLU A 105 20.21 -24.11 -23.62
N GLU A 106 21.34 -23.40 -23.61
CA GLU A 106 22.19 -23.25 -22.43
C GLU A 106 21.49 -22.47 -21.32
N LYS A 107 20.86 -21.35 -21.68
CA LYS A 107 20.16 -20.48 -20.74
C LYS A 107 18.67 -20.82 -20.55
N GLN A 108 18.16 -21.79 -21.32
CA GLN A 108 16.77 -22.29 -21.24
C GLN A 108 15.69 -21.23 -21.46
N TYR A 109 15.90 -20.32 -22.41
CA TYR A 109 14.88 -19.35 -22.84
C TYR A 109 15.00 -19.07 -24.35
N ASP A 110 13.95 -18.50 -24.93
CA ASP A 110 13.89 -18.15 -26.34
C ASP A 110 13.88 -16.62 -26.53
N ILE A 111 14.52 -16.14 -27.59
CA ILE A 111 14.52 -14.73 -28.00
C ILE A 111 13.82 -14.61 -29.35
N PHE A 112 12.70 -13.89 -29.38
CA PHE A 112 12.05 -13.47 -30.60
C PHE A 112 12.45 -12.02 -30.93
N THR A 113 13.25 -11.86 -31.99
CA THR A 113 13.57 -10.55 -32.54
C THR A 113 12.55 -10.18 -33.62
N VAL A 114 12.02 -8.96 -33.56
CA VAL A 114 11.01 -8.47 -34.51
C VAL A 114 11.22 -6.97 -34.76
N PRO A 115 11.09 -6.47 -36.01
CA PRO A 115 11.28 -5.06 -36.33
C PRO A 115 10.07 -4.20 -35.92
N LEU A 116 9.76 -4.18 -34.61
CA LEU A 116 8.59 -3.53 -34.03
C LEU A 116 8.47 -2.05 -34.42
N LYS A 117 9.57 -1.30 -34.43
CA LYS A 117 9.56 0.12 -34.84
C LYS A 117 9.17 0.29 -36.31
N LYS A 118 9.68 -0.57 -37.19
CA LYS A 118 9.40 -0.53 -38.63
C LYS A 118 7.93 -0.86 -38.87
N LEU A 119 7.45 -1.97 -38.31
CA LEU A 119 6.06 -2.40 -38.39
C LEU A 119 5.10 -1.34 -37.85
N ALA A 120 5.42 -0.72 -36.71
CA ALA A 120 4.61 0.34 -36.13
C ALA A 120 4.58 1.62 -37.00
N SER A 121 5.71 1.97 -37.64
CA SER A 121 5.80 3.12 -38.54
C SER A 121 5.00 2.88 -39.83
N GLU A 122 4.98 1.66 -40.37
CA GLU A 122 4.15 1.28 -41.52
C GLU A 122 2.65 1.39 -41.23
N LEU A 123 2.24 1.23 -39.97
CA LEU A 123 0.88 1.47 -39.48
C LEU A 123 0.56 2.95 -39.22
N GLY A 124 1.52 3.86 -39.44
CA GLY A 124 1.37 5.30 -39.29
C GLY A 124 1.63 5.85 -37.88
N ASN A 125 1.98 5.00 -36.90
CA ASN A 125 2.28 5.44 -35.54
C ASN A 125 3.43 4.62 -34.92
N PRO A 126 4.65 5.18 -34.80
CA PRO A 126 5.79 4.49 -34.20
C PRO A 126 5.57 4.01 -32.75
N LEU A 127 4.66 4.65 -32.00
CA LEU A 127 4.31 4.22 -30.63
C LEU A 127 3.43 2.97 -30.61
N ALA A 128 2.85 2.57 -31.74
CA ALA A 128 2.08 1.34 -31.87
C ALA A 128 2.95 0.08 -31.68
N LYS A 129 4.29 0.21 -31.61
CA LYS A 129 5.22 -0.89 -31.28
C LYS A 129 4.80 -1.61 -29.99
N ASN A 130 4.30 -0.85 -29.00
CA ASN A 130 3.86 -1.39 -27.71
C ASN A 130 2.58 -2.24 -27.88
N MET A 131 1.67 -1.84 -28.77
CA MET A 131 0.46 -2.62 -29.07
C MET A 131 0.77 -3.91 -29.84
N ILE A 132 1.73 -3.88 -30.75
CA ILE A 132 2.19 -5.11 -31.44
C ILE A 132 2.71 -6.09 -30.38
N ALA A 133 3.53 -5.62 -29.44
CA ALA A 133 4.08 -6.46 -28.38
C ALA A 133 3.01 -7.00 -27.41
N ILE A 134 1.97 -6.20 -27.09
CA ILE A 134 0.80 -6.67 -26.34
C ILE A 134 0.01 -7.71 -27.15
N GLY A 135 -0.14 -7.52 -28.47
CA GLY A 135 -0.78 -8.50 -29.35
C GLY A 135 -0.06 -9.84 -29.34
N ILE A 136 1.28 -9.83 -29.40
CA ILE A 136 2.09 -11.05 -29.26
C ILE A 136 1.87 -11.69 -27.89
N SER A 137 2.00 -10.89 -26.82
CA SER A 137 1.82 -11.37 -25.44
C SER A 137 0.45 -12.00 -25.22
N SER A 138 -0.61 -11.38 -25.76
CA SER A 138 -2.00 -11.86 -25.63
C SER A 138 -2.25 -13.14 -26.41
N ALA A 139 -1.67 -13.26 -27.60
CA ALA A 139 -1.80 -14.46 -28.42
C ALA A 139 -1.05 -15.66 -27.83
N LEU A 140 0.10 -15.44 -27.19
CA LEU A 140 0.89 -16.50 -26.52
C LEU A 140 0.13 -17.17 -25.36
N VAL A 141 -0.79 -16.46 -24.73
CA VAL A 141 -1.63 -16.99 -23.64
C VAL A 141 -3.07 -17.27 -24.07
N ASP A 142 -3.34 -17.26 -25.38
CA ASP A 142 -4.64 -17.58 -25.99
C ASP A 142 -5.80 -16.68 -25.51
N LEU A 143 -5.53 -15.37 -25.33
CA LEU A 143 -6.59 -14.40 -25.10
C LEU A 143 -7.32 -14.09 -26.41
N PRO A 144 -8.66 -13.93 -26.42
CA PRO A 144 -9.39 -13.60 -27.63
C PRO A 144 -9.10 -12.16 -28.09
N LYS A 145 -8.91 -11.99 -29.40
CA LYS A 145 -8.56 -10.68 -29.97
C LYS A 145 -9.69 -9.65 -29.78
N GLU A 146 -10.94 -10.11 -29.80
CA GLU A 146 -12.14 -9.28 -29.85
C GLU A 146 -12.32 -8.46 -28.56
N LEU A 147 -12.08 -9.04 -27.38
CA LEU A 147 -12.20 -8.29 -26.12
C LEU A 147 -11.12 -7.21 -26.00
N LEU A 148 -9.90 -7.52 -26.45
CA LEU A 148 -8.79 -6.58 -26.44
C LEU A 148 -9.09 -5.39 -27.36
N ASN A 149 -9.68 -5.62 -28.54
CA ASN A 149 -10.10 -4.56 -29.46
C ASN A 149 -11.17 -3.64 -28.84
N HIS A 150 -12.15 -4.22 -28.14
CA HIS A 150 -13.17 -3.44 -27.44
C HIS A 150 -12.53 -2.54 -26.38
N PHE A 151 -11.60 -3.09 -25.59
CA PHE A 151 -10.94 -2.34 -24.54
C PHE A 151 -10.02 -1.22 -25.05
N ILE A 152 -9.29 -1.47 -26.14
CA ILE A 152 -8.49 -0.45 -26.84
C ILE A 152 -9.39 0.71 -27.30
N SER A 153 -10.59 0.39 -27.80
CA SER A 153 -11.55 1.40 -28.25
C SER A 153 -11.99 2.32 -27.10
N GLU A 154 -12.26 1.76 -25.92
CA GLU A 154 -12.61 2.55 -24.73
C GLU A 154 -11.46 3.42 -24.22
N ILE A 155 -10.24 2.88 -24.15
CA ILE A 155 -9.08 3.64 -23.63
C ILE A 155 -8.73 4.82 -24.51
N PHE A 156 -8.81 4.63 -25.84
CA PHE A 156 -8.43 5.64 -26.80
C PHE A 156 -9.62 6.42 -27.38
N GLU A 157 -10.82 6.27 -26.79
CA GLU A 157 -12.05 6.97 -27.20
C GLU A 157 -11.80 8.48 -27.36
N LYS A 158 -11.18 9.12 -26.35
CA LYS A 158 -10.87 10.55 -26.36
C LYS A 158 -9.77 10.97 -27.36
N LYS A 159 -9.05 10.01 -27.96
CA LYS A 159 -7.98 10.27 -28.94
C LYS A 159 -8.45 10.14 -30.39
N GLY A 160 -9.68 9.67 -30.62
CA GLY A 160 -10.31 9.61 -31.95
C GLY A 160 -10.15 8.26 -32.68
N GLU A 161 -11.04 8.04 -33.64
CA GLU A 161 -11.21 6.80 -34.41
C GLU A 161 -9.94 6.32 -35.13
N GLU A 162 -9.15 7.24 -35.68
CA GLU A 162 -7.92 6.86 -36.40
C GLU A 162 -6.89 6.22 -35.46
N VAL A 163 -6.71 6.78 -34.25
CA VAL A 163 -5.82 6.23 -33.23
C VAL A 163 -6.30 4.85 -32.80
N ILE A 164 -7.61 4.68 -32.59
CA ILE A 164 -8.21 3.38 -32.23
C ILE A 164 -7.91 2.35 -33.32
N ARG A 165 -8.20 2.67 -34.59
CA ARG A 165 -7.99 1.79 -35.73
C ARG A 165 -6.52 1.35 -35.85
N THR A 166 -5.57 2.27 -35.75
CA THR A 166 -4.14 1.96 -35.83
C THR A 166 -3.70 1.03 -34.70
N ASN A 167 -4.19 1.23 -33.46
CA ASN A 167 -3.86 0.35 -32.34
C ASN A 167 -4.49 -1.05 -32.50
N ILE A 168 -5.71 -1.16 -33.00
CA ILE A 168 -6.35 -2.45 -33.31
C ILE A 168 -5.57 -3.21 -34.40
N GLN A 169 -5.13 -2.52 -35.46
CA GLN A 169 -4.28 -3.12 -36.50
C GLN A 169 -2.93 -3.59 -35.95
N ALA A 170 -2.33 -2.81 -35.05
CA ALA A 170 -1.08 -3.18 -34.39
C ALA A 170 -1.23 -4.45 -33.53
N VAL A 171 -2.31 -4.56 -32.76
CA VAL A 171 -2.64 -5.80 -32.03
C VAL A 171 -2.82 -6.97 -32.99
N ALA A 172 -3.62 -6.80 -34.05
CA ALA A 172 -3.83 -7.85 -35.04
C ALA A 172 -2.51 -8.34 -35.67
N LYS A 173 -1.56 -7.43 -35.92
CA LYS A 173 -0.22 -7.78 -36.40
C LYS A 173 0.54 -8.64 -35.38
N GLY A 174 0.41 -8.37 -34.08
CA GLY A 174 0.98 -9.20 -33.02
C GLY A 174 0.42 -10.64 -33.00
N TYR A 175 -0.88 -10.81 -33.21
CA TYR A 175 -1.49 -12.14 -33.35
C TYR A 175 -1.01 -12.89 -34.60
N GLU A 176 -0.87 -12.20 -35.72
CA GLU A 176 -0.33 -12.75 -36.97
C GLU A 176 1.11 -13.24 -36.77
N LEU A 177 1.97 -12.42 -36.16
CA LEU A 177 3.36 -12.78 -35.84
C LEU A 177 3.43 -14.01 -34.93
N THR A 178 2.55 -14.09 -33.93
CA THR A 178 2.50 -15.25 -33.03
C THR A 178 2.10 -16.51 -33.79
N THR A 179 1.10 -16.43 -34.66
CA THR A 179 0.64 -17.56 -35.48
C THR A 179 1.75 -18.07 -36.41
N ASN A 180 2.48 -17.15 -37.04
CA ASN A 180 3.49 -17.48 -38.05
C ASN A 180 4.80 -17.99 -37.44
N PHE A 181 5.24 -17.45 -36.29
CA PHE A 181 6.58 -17.69 -35.75
C PHE A 181 6.59 -18.38 -34.38
N LEU A 182 5.53 -18.25 -33.58
CA LEU A 182 5.52 -18.61 -32.16
C LEU A 182 4.40 -19.59 -31.79
N SER A 183 3.69 -20.18 -32.76
CA SER A 183 2.51 -21.03 -32.53
C SER A 183 2.80 -22.23 -31.61
N HIS A 184 4.01 -22.76 -31.65
CA HIS A 184 4.46 -23.87 -30.79
C HIS A 184 4.79 -23.45 -29.35
N LEU A 185 4.90 -22.14 -29.07
CA LEU A 185 5.13 -21.57 -27.74
C LEU A 185 3.84 -21.10 -27.07
N VAL A 186 2.71 -21.12 -27.78
CA VAL A 186 1.41 -20.76 -27.22
C VAL A 186 1.09 -21.71 -26.07
N SER A 187 0.91 -21.14 -24.90
CA SER A 187 0.58 -21.86 -23.66
C SER A 187 -0.65 -21.21 -23.04
N PRO A 188 -1.85 -21.70 -23.41
CA PRO A 188 -3.10 -21.08 -23.01
C PRO A 188 -3.22 -20.95 -21.49
N LEU A 189 -3.67 -19.79 -21.05
CA LEU A 189 -4.04 -19.58 -19.66
C LEU A 189 -5.39 -20.24 -19.38
N GLU A 190 -5.48 -20.88 -18.23
CA GLU A 190 -6.76 -21.37 -17.72
C GLU A 190 -7.73 -20.20 -17.55
N LYS A 191 -8.95 -20.37 -18.05
CA LYS A 191 -9.96 -19.32 -18.01
C LYS A 191 -10.30 -18.97 -16.56
N ALA A 192 -10.10 -17.71 -16.20
CA ALA A 192 -10.53 -17.18 -14.91
C ALA A 192 -12.01 -16.73 -14.94
N ASP A 193 -12.67 -16.72 -13.78
CA ASP A 193 -14.05 -16.24 -13.61
C ASP A 193 -14.20 -15.35 -12.36
N LEU A 194 -13.14 -14.64 -11.97
CA LEU A 194 -13.26 -13.70 -10.86
C LEU A 194 -14.04 -12.46 -11.31
N LYS A 195 -15.24 -12.29 -10.74
CA LYS A 195 -16.12 -11.16 -11.00
C LYS A 195 -15.99 -10.09 -9.92
N ASP A 196 -16.53 -8.91 -10.20
CA ASP A 196 -16.67 -7.80 -9.26
C ASP A 196 -15.35 -7.38 -8.58
N GLN A 197 -14.32 -7.16 -9.41
CA GLN A 197 -13.00 -6.73 -8.96
C GLN A 197 -12.71 -5.27 -9.33
N LEU A 198 -12.00 -4.58 -8.45
CA LEU A 198 -11.37 -3.30 -8.72
C LEU A 198 -9.87 -3.52 -8.97
N PHE A 199 -9.25 -2.68 -9.80
CA PHE A 199 -7.81 -2.68 -10.02
C PHE A 199 -7.24 -1.31 -9.63
N MET A 200 -6.56 -1.27 -8.48
CA MET A 200 -6.19 -0.02 -7.84
C MET A 200 -4.94 -0.17 -6.96
N SER A 201 -4.31 0.96 -6.64
CA SER A 201 -3.19 1.03 -5.70
C SER A 201 -3.66 1.22 -4.25
N GLY A 202 -2.76 0.98 -3.28
CA GLY A 202 -3.07 1.26 -1.87
C GLY A 202 -3.22 2.75 -1.58
N ASN A 203 -2.56 3.63 -2.33
CA ASN A 203 -2.82 5.07 -2.28
C ASN A 203 -4.26 5.38 -2.69
N GLU A 204 -4.72 4.85 -3.83
CA GLU A 204 -6.11 5.02 -4.30
C GLU A 204 -7.11 4.43 -3.29
N ALA A 205 -6.79 3.28 -2.69
CA ALA A 205 -7.66 2.63 -1.70
C ALA A 205 -7.75 3.41 -0.39
N THR A 206 -6.62 3.91 0.11
CA THR A 206 -6.55 4.76 1.31
C THR A 206 -7.31 6.06 1.11
N ALA A 207 -7.14 6.70 -0.06
CA ALA A 207 -7.88 7.89 -0.46
C ALA A 207 -9.40 7.63 -0.51
N PHE A 208 -9.81 6.52 -1.13
CA PHE A 208 -11.22 6.16 -1.23
C PHE A 208 -11.83 5.81 0.14
N GLY A 209 -11.11 5.05 0.98
CA GLY A 209 -11.53 4.75 2.34
C GLY A 209 -11.73 6.02 3.17
N SER A 210 -10.80 6.96 3.05
CA SER A 210 -10.88 8.28 3.71
C SER A 210 -12.10 9.08 3.26
N LEU A 211 -12.38 9.13 1.95
CA LEU A 211 -13.56 9.77 1.38
C LEU A 211 -14.85 9.17 1.97
N MET A 212 -14.94 7.84 1.99
CA MET A 212 -16.09 7.09 2.49
C MET A 212 -16.29 7.26 4.00
N ALA A 213 -15.20 7.48 4.75
CA ALA A 213 -15.23 7.81 6.16
C ALA A 213 -15.76 9.22 6.46
N GLY A 214 -16.15 10.00 5.45
CA GLY A 214 -16.61 11.36 5.64
C GLY A 214 -15.48 12.40 5.72
N CYS A 215 -14.25 12.07 5.31
CA CYS A 215 -13.19 13.08 5.15
C CYS A 215 -13.63 14.16 4.16
N ARG A 216 -13.42 15.42 4.51
CA ARG A 216 -13.74 16.58 3.65
C ARG A 216 -12.58 17.54 3.46
N PHE A 217 -11.44 17.31 4.10
CA PHE A 217 -10.29 18.18 3.95
C PHE A 217 -8.99 17.40 3.97
N LEU A 218 -8.19 17.52 2.92
CA LEU A 218 -6.80 17.08 2.91
C LEU A 218 -5.91 18.30 2.71
N SER A 219 -4.90 18.44 3.58
CA SER A 219 -3.83 19.42 3.40
C SER A 219 -2.49 18.71 3.42
N ALA A 220 -1.72 18.83 2.34
CA ALA A 220 -0.46 18.10 2.20
C ALA A 220 0.51 18.78 1.22
N TYR A 221 1.79 18.47 1.39
CA TYR A 221 2.86 18.83 0.46
C TYR A 221 3.13 17.62 -0.46
N PRO A 222 3.29 17.80 -1.78
CA PRO A 222 3.54 16.68 -2.69
C PRO A 222 4.89 15.99 -2.38
N ILE A 223 4.85 14.69 -2.10
CA ILE A 223 6.03 13.88 -1.82
C ILE A 223 5.82 12.43 -2.28
N THR A 224 6.76 11.88 -3.05
CA THR A 224 6.72 10.45 -3.45
C THR A 224 6.90 9.56 -2.22
N PRO A 225 6.12 8.48 -2.04
CA PRO A 225 5.04 7.98 -2.91
C PRO A 225 3.62 8.42 -2.52
N ALA A 226 3.44 9.41 -1.64
CA ALA A 226 2.13 9.80 -1.11
C ALA A 226 1.30 10.72 -2.03
N SER A 227 1.90 11.35 -3.06
CA SER A 227 1.21 12.32 -3.92
C SER A 227 -0.05 11.78 -4.61
N GLU A 228 -0.11 10.49 -4.94
CA GLU A 228 -1.29 9.89 -5.59
C GLU A 228 -2.55 9.96 -4.71
N ILE A 229 -2.41 9.99 -3.38
CA ILE A 229 -3.53 10.20 -2.45
C ILE A 229 -4.12 11.60 -2.65
N MET A 230 -3.25 12.61 -2.75
CA MET A 230 -3.64 13.99 -3.00
C MET A 230 -4.30 14.14 -4.37
N GLU A 231 -3.72 13.56 -5.42
CA GLU A 231 -4.27 13.61 -6.79
C GLU A 231 -5.66 12.98 -6.87
N TRP A 232 -5.84 11.83 -6.24
CA TRP A 232 -7.13 11.14 -6.21
C TRP A 232 -8.18 11.97 -5.45
N LEU A 233 -7.87 12.45 -4.24
CA LEU A 233 -8.80 13.25 -3.44
C LEU A 233 -9.08 14.62 -4.05
N ALA A 234 -8.14 15.23 -4.77
CA ALA A 234 -8.35 16.51 -5.45
C ALA A 234 -9.43 16.41 -6.53
N LYS A 235 -9.54 15.23 -7.16
CA LYS A 235 -10.60 14.92 -8.12
C LYS A 235 -11.94 14.62 -7.46
N GLU A 236 -11.94 13.88 -6.36
CA GLU A 236 -13.17 13.29 -5.79
C GLU A 236 -13.81 14.10 -4.64
N LEU A 237 -13.02 14.79 -3.80
CA LEU A 237 -13.55 15.57 -2.66
C LEU A 237 -14.53 16.70 -3.05
N PRO A 238 -14.31 17.47 -4.14
CA PRO A 238 -15.24 18.55 -4.52
C PRO A 238 -16.68 18.07 -4.72
N ALA A 239 -16.88 16.84 -5.20
CA ALA A 239 -18.21 16.26 -5.42
C ALA A 239 -19.01 16.04 -4.14
N VAL A 240 -18.34 15.98 -2.98
CA VAL A 240 -18.98 15.80 -1.66
C VAL A 240 -18.81 17.02 -0.74
N GLY A 241 -18.46 18.18 -1.33
CA GLY A 241 -18.27 19.43 -0.59
C GLY A 241 -16.95 19.52 0.19
N GLY A 242 -15.99 18.65 -0.11
CA GLY A 242 -14.64 18.71 0.46
C GLY A 242 -13.65 19.43 -0.45
N THR A 243 -12.43 19.62 0.02
CA THR A 243 -11.34 20.21 -0.76
C THR A 243 -9.98 19.62 -0.42
N VAL A 244 -9.07 19.66 -1.39
CA VAL A 244 -7.64 19.45 -1.20
C VAL A 244 -6.94 20.80 -1.18
N MET A 245 -5.99 20.98 -0.28
CA MET A 245 -5.10 22.14 -0.24
C MET A 245 -3.65 21.65 -0.37
N GLN A 246 -3.05 21.92 -1.52
CA GLN A 246 -1.61 21.81 -1.66
C GLN A 246 -0.97 23.00 -0.94
N VAL A 247 -0.03 22.71 -0.03
CA VAL A 247 0.61 23.71 0.83
C VAL A 247 2.09 23.88 0.48
N GLU A 248 2.72 24.86 1.12
CA GLU A 248 4.12 25.24 0.96
C GLU A 248 5.11 24.22 1.54
N ASP A 249 4.75 23.53 2.63
CA ASP A 249 5.57 22.51 3.29
C ASP A 249 4.73 21.55 4.16
N GLU A 250 5.37 20.53 4.72
CA GLU A 250 4.71 19.53 5.56
C GLU A 250 4.22 20.07 6.91
N ILE A 251 4.82 21.15 7.44
CA ILE A 251 4.43 21.77 8.71
C ILE A 251 3.09 22.48 8.52
N ALA A 252 2.98 23.33 7.49
CA ALA A 252 1.73 23.96 7.10
C ALA A 252 0.64 22.91 6.85
N GLY A 253 1.00 21.80 6.18
CA GLY A 253 0.06 20.74 5.85
C GLY A 253 -0.59 20.07 7.06
N ILE A 254 0.18 19.77 8.11
CA ILE A 254 -0.39 19.19 9.34
C ILE A 254 -1.13 20.23 10.17
N CYS A 255 -0.60 21.45 10.29
CA CYS A 255 -1.23 22.52 11.07
C CYS A 255 -2.61 22.91 10.49
N LEU A 256 -2.74 23.00 9.17
CA LEU A 256 -4.03 23.26 8.51
C LEU A 256 -5.01 22.10 8.71
N ALA A 257 -4.54 20.85 8.63
CA ALA A 257 -5.41 19.69 8.87
C ALA A 257 -5.90 19.63 10.33
N ILE A 258 -5.04 19.94 11.31
CA ILE A 258 -5.42 20.06 12.73
C ILE A 258 -6.46 21.18 12.90
N GLY A 259 -6.22 22.36 12.32
CA GLY A 259 -7.16 23.49 12.38
C GLY A 259 -8.52 23.18 11.76
N ALA A 260 -8.54 22.46 10.64
CA ALA A 260 -9.77 21.98 10.02
C ALA A 260 -10.50 20.95 10.90
N ASN A 261 -9.79 20.07 11.61
CA ASN A 261 -10.45 19.16 12.54
C ASN A 261 -10.99 19.85 13.78
N TYR A 262 -10.26 20.83 14.30
CA TYR A 262 -10.70 21.65 15.42
C TYR A 262 -12.01 22.40 15.11
N SER A 263 -12.25 22.79 13.85
CA SER A 263 -13.53 23.36 13.41
C SER A 263 -14.64 22.32 13.15
N GLY A 264 -14.33 21.02 13.25
CA GLY A 264 -15.30 19.91 13.19
C GLY A 264 -15.28 19.09 11.91
N VAL A 265 -14.35 19.35 10.99
CA VAL A 265 -14.20 18.60 9.75
C VAL A 265 -13.37 17.33 9.97
N ARG A 266 -13.78 16.18 9.44
CA ARG A 266 -12.85 15.04 9.31
C ARG A 266 -11.77 15.43 8.30
N ALA A 267 -10.56 15.66 8.80
CA ALA A 267 -9.43 16.14 8.04
C ALA A 267 -8.26 15.16 8.10
N MET A 268 -7.39 15.21 7.11
CA MET A 268 -6.20 14.38 7.04
C MET A 268 -5.01 15.09 6.40
N THR A 269 -3.83 14.50 6.55
CA THR A 269 -2.64 14.81 5.77
C THR A 269 -2.00 13.52 5.27
N SER A 270 -1.26 13.57 4.17
CA SER A 270 -0.52 12.43 3.60
C SER A 270 0.93 12.82 3.35
N THR A 271 1.86 11.93 3.65
CA THR A 271 3.30 12.22 3.56
C THR A 271 4.16 10.95 3.50
N SER A 272 5.48 11.09 3.62
CA SER A 272 6.46 10.01 3.76
C SER A 272 7.46 10.34 4.89
N GLY A 273 8.44 9.49 5.16
CA GLY A 273 9.39 9.63 6.29
C GLY A 273 9.97 11.03 6.55
N PRO A 274 10.49 11.76 5.52
CA PRO A 274 10.97 13.14 5.73
C PRO A 274 9.88 14.08 6.23
N GLY A 275 8.67 13.95 5.71
CA GLY A 275 7.55 14.77 6.15
C GLY A 275 7.00 14.38 7.50
N ILE A 276 7.06 13.11 7.91
CA ILE A 276 6.79 12.72 9.31
C ILE A 276 7.75 13.41 10.27
N SER A 277 9.03 13.50 9.90
CA SER A 277 10.03 14.24 10.69
C SER A 277 9.63 15.70 10.88
N LEU A 278 9.19 16.38 9.81
CA LEU A 278 8.74 17.77 9.88
C LEU A 278 7.42 17.95 10.65
N LYS A 279 6.50 16.98 10.56
CA LYS A 279 5.19 17.04 11.25
C LYS A 279 5.27 16.72 12.74
N THR A 280 6.40 16.20 13.23
CA THR A 280 6.53 15.62 14.57
C THR A 280 6.10 16.57 15.70
N GLU A 281 6.44 17.86 15.61
CA GLU A 281 6.02 18.86 16.61
C GLU A 281 4.49 19.02 16.66
N ALA A 282 3.86 19.21 15.50
CA ALA A 282 2.42 19.40 15.38
C ALA A 282 1.63 18.13 15.73
N ILE A 283 2.20 16.93 15.49
CA ILE A 283 1.62 15.66 15.98
C ILE A 283 1.59 15.67 17.52
N GLY A 284 2.67 16.12 18.16
CA GLY A 284 2.73 16.35 19.61
C GLY A 284 1.63 17.30 20.08
N MET A 285 1.47 18.44 19.38
CA MET A 285 0.41 19.42 19.67
C MET A 285 -0.99 18.81 19.55
N ALA A 286 -1.28 18.02 18.51
CA ALA A 286 -2.58 17.36 18.34
C ALA A 286 -2.87 16.35 19.46
N GLY A 287 -1.86 15.59 19.91
CA GLY A 287 -1.97 14.69 21.05
C GLY A 287 -2.20 15.41 22.39
N MET A 288 -1.50 16.53 22.62
CA MET A 288 -1.67 17.37 23.80
C MET A 288 -3.06 18.00 23.86
N SER A 289 -3.49 18.63 22.76
CA SER A 289 -4.75 19.37 22.65
C SER A 289 -5.97 18.47 22.40
N GLU A 290 -5.79 17.15 22.34
CA GLU A 290 -6.83 16.16 22.08
C GLU A 290 -7.60 16.44 20.77
N VAL A 291 -6.88 16.78 19.70
CA VAL A 291 -7.45 17.04 18.37
C VAL A 291 -7.31 15.79 17.48
N PRO A 292 -8.44 15.18 17.06
CA PRO A 292 -8.44 14.08 16.09
C PRO A 292 -7.69 14.44 14.80
N ILE A 293 -6.80 13.58 14.34
CA ILE A 293 -6.18 13.74 13.02
C ILE A 293 -5.74 12.41 12.44
N VAL A 294 -5.99 12.19 11.14
CA VAL A 294 -5.48 11.03 10.40
C VAL A 294 -4.27 11.46 9.56
N ILE A 295 -3.18 10.72 9.68
CA ILE A 295 -1.92 10.99 8.99
C ILE A 295 -1.53 9.73 8.22
N VAL A 296 -1.42 9.83 6.89
CA VAL A 296 -0.90 8.71 6.09
C VAL A 296 0.61 8.85 5.95
N ASN A 297 1.37 7.84 6.38
CA ASN A 297 2.81 7.74 6.13
C ASN A 297 3.09 6.67 5.06
N SER A 298 3.27 7.07 3.81
CA SER A 298 3.69 6.17 2.74
C SER A 298 5.22 6.04 2.75
N GLN A 299 5.74 5.03 3.46
CA GLN A 299 7.17 4.80 3.69
C GLN A 299 7.93 4.55 2.38
N ARG A 300 9.20 4.99 2.36
CA ARG A 300 10.15 4.85 1.25
C ARG A 300 11.57 4.70 1.82
N GLY A 301 12.54 4.35 0.97
CA GLY A 301 13.94 4.20 1.40
C GLY A 301 14.52 5.46 2.06
N GLY A 302 14.98 5.33 3.31
CA GLY A 302 15.68 6.38 4.05
C GLY A 302 17.21 6.18 4.03
N PRO A 303 17.95 6.85 4.94
CA PRO A 303 17.56 8.01 5.74
C PRO A 303 17.62 9.32 4.94
N SER A 304 17.14 10.43 5.54
CA SER A 304 17.11 11.76 4.88
C SER A 304 16.30 11.69 3.56
N THR A 305 16.78 12.25 2.45
CA THR A 305 16.15 12.07 1.14
C THR A 305 16.06 10.59 0.74
N GLY A 306 17.09 9.83 1.08
CA GLY A 306 17.22 8.39 0.86
C GLY A 306 17.01 7.99 -0.61
N LEU A 307 16.12 7.02 -0.81
CA LEU A 307 15.75 6.46 -2.10
C LEU A 307 14.24 6.65 -2.33
N PRO A 308 13.79 7.81 -2.86
CA PRO A 308 12.37 8.17 -2.91
C PRO A 308 11.45 7.20 -3.66
N THR A 309 12.04 6.35 -4.49
CA THR A 309 11.37 5.42 -5.41
C THR A 309 11.66 3.95 -5.06
N LYS A 310 12.15 3.71 -3.85
CA LYS A 310 12.55 2.39 -3.37
C LYS A 310 11.85 1.99 -2.08
N HIS A 311 11.71 0.68 -1.93
CA HIS A 311 10.92 0.03 -0.91
C HIS A 311 11.68 -0.06 0.42
N GLU A 312 11.05 0.35 1.52
CA GLU A 312 11.60 0.22 2.87
C GLU A 312 10.49 0.37 3.92
N GLN A 313 10.69 -0.21 5.10
CA GLN A 313 9.78 -0.21 6.25
C GLN A 313 10.51 0.26 7.51
N SER A 314 11.15 1.43 7.45
CA SER A 314 12.10 1.94 8.45
C SER A 314 11.59 3.10 9.30
N ASP A 315 10.31 3.49 9.18
CA ASP A 315 9.74 4.60 9.95
C ASP A 315 9.00 4.15 11.23
N LEU A 316 8.92 2.83 11.50
CA LEU A 316 8.10 2.26 12.57
C LEU A 316 8.33 2.92 13.94
N GLN A 317 9.59 2.99 14.37
CA GLN A 317 9.97 3.60 15.65
C GLN A 317 9.67 5.10 15.67
N HIS A 318 9.80 5.82 14.55
CA HIS A 318 9.46 7.25 14.45
C HIS A 318 7.94 7.43 14.62
N MET A 319 7.13 6.65 13.91
CA MET A 319 5.66 6.73 14.01
C MET A 319 5.17 6.47 15.44
N ILE A 320 5.82 5.57 16.18
CA ILE A 320 5.42 5.20 17.54
C ILE A 320 6.01 6.14 18.60
N TYR A 321 7.24 6.62 18.46
CA TYR A 321 7.99 7.29 19.53
C TYR A 321 8.60 8.65 19.15
N GLY A 322 8.32 9.18 17.96
CA GLY A 322 9.04 10.32 17.41
C GLY A 322 8.80 11.67 18.08
N THR A 323 7.69 11.87 18.81
CA THR A 323 7.40 13.16 19.46
C THR A 323 8.28 13.41 20.68
N HIS A 324 8.49 14.68 21.01
CA HIS A 324 8.95 15.04 22.35
C HIS A 324 7.80 14.82 23.35
N GLY A 325 8.11 14.21 24.49
CA GLY A 325 7.10 13.79 25.46
C GLY A 325 6.17 12.68 24.95
N GLU A 326 5.28 12.24 25.83
CA GLU A 326 4.34 11.16 25.57
C GLU A 326 2.96 11.72 25.18
N ILE A 327 2.34 11.15 24.15
CA ILE A 327 0.97 11.47 23.76
C ILE A 327 0.21 10.19 23.42
N PRO A 328 -1.13 10.18 23.54
CA PRO A 328 -1.94 9.14 22.94
C PRO A 328 -1.79 9.18 21.42
N ARG A 329 -1.66 8.01 20.81
CA ARG A 329 -1.66 7.82 19.36
C ARG A 329 -2.06 6.40 19.02
N ILE A 330 -2.48 6.18 17.79
CA ILE A 330 -2.71 4.85 17.23
C ILE A 330 -1.92 4.74 15.92
N VAL A 331 -1.28 3.59 15.68
CA VAL A 331 -0.51 3.32 14.46
C VAL A 331 -1.03 2.04 13.81
N LEU A 332 -1.54 2.17 12.59
CA LEU A 332 -2.15 1.11 11.80
C LEU A 332 -1.34 0.86 10.52
N TYR A 333 -1.28 -0.38 10.06
CA TYR A 333 -0.54 -0.80 8.88
C TYR A 333 -1.28 -1.92 8.13
N PRO A 334 -2.08 -1.60 7.09
CA PRO A 334 -2.77 -2.61 6.28
C PRO A 334 -1.81 -3.65 5.70
N SER A 335 -2.27 -4.89 5.59
CA SER A 335 -1.52 -6.00 4.96
C SER A 335 -1.76 -6.09 3.45
N THR A 336 -2.87 -5.54 2.98
CA THR A 336 -3.32 -5.61 1.58
C THR A 336 -3.95 -4.29 1.13
N ILE A 337 -4.06 -4.09 -0.19
CA ILE A 337 -4.73 -2.91 -0.77
C ILE A 337 -6.21 -2.85 -0.36
N GLU A 338 -6.88 -4.01 -0.22
CA GLU A 338 -8.26 -4.05 0.25
C GLU A 338 -8.39 -3.46 1.66
N GLU A 339 -7.45 -3.82 2.54
CA GLU A 339 -7.46 -3.35 3.93
C GLU A 339 -7.07 -1.89 4.05
N ALA A 340 -6.23 -1.38 3.14
CA ALA A 340 -5.91 0.03 3.11
C ALA A 340 -7.18 0.90 2.99
N PHE A 341 -8.21 0.43 2.29
CA PHE A 341 -9.52 1.09 2.26
C PHE A 341 -10.24 1.05 3.62
N TYR A 342 -10.39 -0.13 4.23
CA TYR A 342 -11.15 -0.27 5.47
C TYR A 342 -10.43 0.35 6.68
N ILE A 343 -9.12 0.17 6.79
CA ILE A 343 -8.29 0.76 7.86
C ILE A 343 -8.26 2.28 7.73
N ALA A 344 -8.16 2.84 6.52
CA ALA A 344 -8.27 4.28 6.34
C ALA A 344 -9.64 4.81 6.77
N ALA A 345 -10.71 4.02 6.60
CA ALA A 345 -12.03 4.43 7.07
C ALA A 345 -12.15 4.36 8.60
N GLU A 346 -11.72 3.25 9.18
CA GLU A 346 -11.72 3.01 10.63
C GLU A 346 -10.83 4.01 11.38
N SER A 347 -9.71 4.46 10.78
CA SER A 347 -8.80 5.40 11.41
C SER A 347 -9.47 6.73 11.78
N PHE A 348 -10.47 7.19 11.01
CA PHE A 348 -11.20 8.41 11.37
C PHE A 348 -12.13 8.21 12.57
N ASN A 349 -12.73 7.03 12.71
CA ASN A 349 -13.55 6.69 13.87
C ASN A 349 -12.69 6.61 15.11
N LEU A 350 -11.53 5.94 15.03
CA LEU A 350 -10.56 5.87 16.11
C LEU A 350 -10.05 7.27 16.50
N ALA A 351 -9.66 8.08 15.52
CA ALA A 351 -9.18 9.44 15.77
C ALA A 351 -10.24 10.28 16.50
N GLU A 352 -11.50 10.22 16.09
CA GLU A 352 -12.57 11.01 16.71
C GLU A 352 -13.06 10.47 18.05
N TYR A 353 -13.12 9.14 18.21
CA TYR A 353 -13.52 8.52 19.47
C TYR A 353 -12.46 8.77 20.55
N TYR A 354 -11.19 8.46 20.25
CA TYR A 354 -10.08 8.60 21.18
C TYR A 354 -9.47 9.99 21.20
N GLN A 355 -9.89 10.89 20.31
CA GLN A 355 -9.42 12.29 20.25
C GLN A 355 -7.89 12.37 20.22
N CYS A 356 -7.27 11.61 19.32
CA CYS A 356 -5.83 11.52 19.20
C CYS A 356 -5.39 11.42 17.73
N PRO A 357 -4.09 11.62 17.45
CA PRO A 357 -3.51 11.29 16.16
C PRO A 357 -3.62 9.79 15.85
N VAL A 358 -4.01 9.45 14.63
CA VAL A 358 -3.95 8.10 14.07
C VAL A 358 -3.07 8.12 12.82
N ILE A 359 -2.01 7.32 12.84
CA ILE A 359 -1.08 7.18 11.72
C ILE A 359 -1.44 5.90 10.96
N VAL A 360 -1.72 6.02 9.67
CA VAL A 360 -1.90 4.90 8.75
C VAL A 360 -0.63 4.76 7.93
N ALA A 361 0.15 3.72 8.21
CA ALA A 361 1.38 3.41 7.49
C ALA A 361 1.07 2.68 6.18
N LEU A 362 1.76 3.06 5.12
CA LEU A 362 1.93 2.26 3.92
C LEU A 362 3.44 2.10 3.70
N ASP A 363 3.84 1.18 2.82
CA ASP A 363 5.17 1.18 2.21
C ASP A 363 5.02 1.40 0.70
N LEU A 364 6.13 1.61 0.00
CA LEU A 364 6.11 1.77 -1.46
C LEU A 364 5.36 0.62 -2.17
N GLY A 365 5.46 -0.59 -1.61
CA GLY A 365 4.85 -1.79 -2.15
C GLY A 365 3.32 -1.71 -2.14
N LEU A 366 2.73 -1.33 -1.01
CA LEU A 366 1.28 -1.10 -0.90
C LEU A 366 0.85 0.21 -1.56
N SER A 367 1.67 1.25 -1.49
CA SER A 367 1.30 2.61 -1.93
C SER A 367 1.07 2.67 -3.44
N MET A 368 2.05 2.28 -4.24
CA MET A 368 2.07 2.55 -5.68
C MET A 368 1.78 1.33 -6.56
N ASN A 369 2.03 0.12 -6.09
CA ASN A 369 1.70 -1.06 -6.89
C ASN A 369 0.17 -1.23 -6.93
N LYS A 370 -0.31 -1.79 -8.04
CA LYS A 370 -1.73 -2.07 -8.22
C LYS A 370 -2.00 -3.55 -8.09
N MET A 371 -3.13 -3.87 -7.48
CA MET A 371 -3.63 -5.23 -7.42
C MET A 371 -5.12 -5.25 -7.68
N THR A 372 -5.62 -6.40 -8.12
CA THR A 372 -7.05 -6.67 -8.13
C THR A 372 -7.53 -6.90 -6.70
N VAL A 373 -8.48 -6.09 -6.24
CA VAL A 373 -9.17 -6.25 -4.96
C VAL A 373 -10.65 -6.58 -5.19
N PRO A 374 -11.33 -7.25 -4.24
CA PRO A 374 -12.78 -7.34 -4.27
C PRO A 374 -13.42 -5.94 -4.29
N SER A 375 -14.62 -5.84 -4.84
CA SER A 375 -15.42 -4.63 -4.68
C SER A 375 -15.67 -4.35 -3.19
N PHE A 376 -15.52 -3.09 -2.78
CA PHE A 376 -15.72 -2.70 -1.39
C PHE A 376 -17.19 -2.77 -0.98
N ASN A 377 -17.43 -3.28 0.23
CA ASN A 377 -18.76 -3.24 0.82
C ASN A 377 -18.90 -1.95 1.63
N SER A 378 -19.56 -0.94 1.06
CA SER A 378 -19.79 0.35 1.72
C SER A 378 -20.55 0.24 3.05
N LYS A 379 -21.31 -0.83 3.29
CA LYS A 379 -22.00 -1.06 4.57
C LYS A 379 -21.06 -1.39 5.72
N ARG A 380 -19.80 -1.77 5.44
CA ARG A 380 -18.76 -1.97 6.46
C ARG A 380 -18.14 -0.64 6.91
N VAL A 381 -18.43 0.46 6.22
CA VAL A 381 -17.93 1.79 6.59
C VAL A 381 -19.00 2.51 7.40
N GLU A 382 -18.80 2.55 8.70
CA GLU A 382 -19.63 3.32 9.62
C GLU A 382 -18.93 4.63 10.01
N ILE A 383 -19.70 5.69 10.26
CA ILE A 383 -19.18 6.98 10.70
C ILE A 383 -19.56 7.19 12.17
N HIS A 384 -18.56 7.07 13.05
CA HIS A 384 -18.69 7.30 14.48
C HIS A 384 -17.94 8.58 14.87
N ARG A 385 -18.68 9.64 15.22
CA ARG A 385 -18.10 10.97 15.54
C ARG A 385 -17.55 11.08 16.97
N GLY A 386 -17.56 9.99 17.75
CA GLY A 386 -17.15 9.97 19.15
C GLY A 386 -18.06 10.82 20.04
N LYS A 387 -17.52 11.39 21.12
CA LYS A 387 -18.24 12.31 22.02
C LYS A 387 -18.33 13.75 21.47
N LEU A 388 -18.58 13.89 20.17
CA LEU A 388 -18.87 15.18 19.55
C LEU A 388 -20.25 15.66 19.99
N LEU A 389 -20.32 16.83 20.60
CA LEU A 389 -21.56 17.38 21.14
C LEU A 389 -22.38 18.12 20.09
N THR A 390 -23.70 17.99 20.19
CA THR A 390 -24.67 18.90 19.60
C THR A 390 -24.90 20.12 20.50
N GLU A 391 -25.47 21.20 19.95
CA GLU A 391 -25.79 22.39 20.76
C GLU A 391 -26.80 22.10 21.89
N GLU A 392 -27.72 21.15 21.69
CA GLU A 392 -28.69 20.78 22.73
C GLU A 392 -28.02 20.01 23.88
N GLU A 393 -27.12 19.08 23.58
CA GLU A 393 -26.34 18.37 24.60
C GLU A 393 -25.43 19.33 25.36
N LEU A 394 -24.85 20.31 24.66
CA LEU A 394 -23.96 21.30 25.24
C LEU A 394 -24.67 22.20 26.27
N LYS A 395 -25.95 22.53 26.06
CA LYS A 395 -26.77 23.27 27.05
C LYS A 395 -26.93 22.54 28.38
N LEU A 396 -26.87 21.21 28.39
CA LEU A 396 -27.06 20.40 29.60
C LEU A 396 -25.94 20.60 30.62
N TYR A 397 -24.75 21.01 30.18
CA TYR A 397 -23.61 21.29 31.05
C TYR A 397 -23.78 22.57 31.87
N LYS A 398 -24.57 23.54 31.38
CA LYS A 398 -24.86 24.81 32.07
C LYS A 398 -23.59 25.58 32.49
N GLU A 399 -22.60 25.60 31.60
CA GLU A 399 -21.32 26.29 31.77
C GLU A 399 -21.26 27.48 30.80
N ASP A 400 -20.86 28.66 31.29
CA ASP A 400 -20.58 29.81 30.42
C ASP A 400 -19.24 29.65 29.68
N PHE A 401 -18.31 28.93 30.31
CA PHE A 401 -17.01 28.57 29.78
C PHE A 401 -16.83 27.05 29.91
N PHE A 402 -16.84 26.36 28.77
CA PHE A 402 -16.95 24.91 28.71
C PHE A 402 -15.62 24.23 29.07
N SER A 403 -15.68 23.29 30.01
CA SER A 403 -14.53 22.46 30.40
C SER A 403 -14.22 21.40 29.34
N ARG A 404 -13.45 21.79 28.30
CA ARG A 404 -13.07 20.94 27.16
C ARG A 404 -12.31 19.68 27.54
N TYR A 405 -11.50 19.74 28.60
CA TYR A 405 -10.61 18.67 29.04
C TYR A 405 -11.08 18.01 30.33
N ARG A 406 -12.39 18.08 30.61
CA ARG A 406 -12.96 17.54 31.85
C ARG A 406 -12.59 16.07 32.09
N PHE A 407 -12.40 15.71 33.36
CA PHE A 407 -12.17 14.33 33.75
C PHE A 407 -13.44 13.49 33.56
N THR A 408 -13.24 12.29 33.02
CA THR A 408 -14.29 11.30 32.74
C THR A 408 -13.72 9.92 33.03
N ASP A 409 -14.58 8.95 33.34
CA ASP A 409 -14.14 7.59 33.72
C ASP A 409 -13.35 6.89 32.62
N ASP A 410 -13.65 7.18 31.34
CA ASP A 410 -12.95 6.65 30.17
C ASP A 410 -11.85 7.58 29.63
N GLY A 411 -11.60 8.72 30.28
CA GLY A 411 -10.63 9.73 29.85
C GLY A 411 -11.00 10.51 28.58
N ILE A 412 -12.16 10.22 27.95
CA ILE A 412 -12.65 10.88 26.75
C ILE A 412 -13.56 12.05 27.14
N SER A 413 -13.04 13.27 27.05
CA SER A 413 -13.81 14.47 27.32
C SER A 413 -14.82 14.75 26.20
N PRO A 414 -16.04 15.20 26.50
CA PRO A 414 -16.98 15.67 25.49
C PRO A 414 -16.40 16.83 24.67
N ARG A 415 -16.64 16.83 23.36
CA ARG A 415 -15.99 17.76 22.42
C ARG A 415 -17.01 18.69 21.76
N PRO A 416 -17.04 19.99 22.10
CA PRO A 416 -17.78 20.99 21.34
C PRO A 416 -17.02 21.41 20.07
N LEU A 417 -17.72 22.06 19.14
CA LEU A 417 -17.10 22.72 17.98
C LEU A 417 -17.01 24.23 18.19
N VAL A 418 -16.01 24.83 17.53
CA VAL A 418 -15.88 26.29 17.48
C VAL A 418 -17.15 26.92 16.91
N GLY A 419 -17.66 27.95 17.58
CA GLY A 419 -18.85 28.69 17.16
C GLY A 419 -20.17 28.16 17.75
N MET A 420 -20.19 26.99 18.40
CA MET A 420 -21.37 26.50 19.10
C MET A 420 -21.71 27.37 20.32
N LYS A 421 -23.00 27.68 20.50
CA LYS A 421 -23.46 28.42 21.69
C LYS A 421 -23.21 27.60 22.96
N ASN A 422 -22.71 28.24 24.02
CA ASN A 422 -22.27 27.61 25.28
C ASN A 422 -21.06 26.67 25.14
N GLY A 423 -20.37 26.71 23.99
CA GLY A 423 -19.17 25.93 23.71
C GLY A 423 -17.89 26.72 23.76
N LEU A 424 -17.88 27.91 24.37
CA LEU A 424 -16.67 28.71 24.50
C LEU A 424 -15.66 27.96 25.37
N HIS A 425 -14.51 27.61 24.80
CA HIS A 425 -13.44 26.90 25.50
C HIS A 425 -12.08 27.34 24.98
N LEU A 426 -11.02 27.06 25.74
CA LEU A 426 -9.64 27.23 25.30
C LEU A 426 -9.06 25.90 24.84
N THR A 427 -8.10 26.01 23.92
CA THR A 427 -7.21 24.91 23.52
C THR A 427 -5.78 25.43 23.64
N SER A 428 -4.88 24.59 24.13
CA SER A 428 -3.50 24.98 24.39
C SER A 428 -2.55 23.80 24.13
N SER A 429 -1.35 24.13 23.65
CA SER A 429 -0.24 23.18 23.54
C SER A 429 0.59 23.08 24.83
N ASN A 430 0.39 23.99 25.79
CA ASN A 430 0.94 23.86 27.14
C ASN A 430 0.08 22.87 27.94
N GLU A 431 0.62 22.34 29.04
CA GLU A 431 -0.21 21.62 30.01
C GLU A 431 -1.33 22.54 30.53
N HIS A 432 -2.51 21.96 30.73
CA HIS A 432 -3.72 22.73 31.00
C HIS A 432 -4.67 22.03 31.96
N GLY A 433 -5.54 22.80 32.60
CA GLY A 433 -6.66 22.30 33.40
C GLY A 433 -7.85 21.83 32.55
N GLU A 434 -8.93 21.40 33.22
CA GLU A 434 -10.16 20.93 32.57
C GLU A 434 -10.80 22.00 31.66
N ASP A 435 -10.55 23.26 31.98
CA ASP A 435 -10.99 24.47 31.28
C ASP A 435 -10.06 24.88 30.12
N GLY A 436 -8.88 24.29 30.00
CA GLY A 436 -7.88 24.63 28.97
C GLY A 436 -6.94 25.77 29.34
N TYR A 437 -7.02 26.33 30.55
CA TYR A 437 -6.05 27.31 31.02
C TYR A 437 -4.72 26.64 31.38
N ILE A 438 -3.62 27.34 31.09
CA ILE A 438 -2.26 26.85 31.31
C ILE A 438 -2.02 26.61 32.80
N THR A 439 -1.39 25.48 33.13
CA THR A 439 -1.05 25.12 34.50
C THR A 439 0.33 24.45 34.58
N GLU A 440 0.99 24.66 35.71
CA GLU A 440 2.23 23.96 36.10
C GLU A 440 2.02 23.16 37.40
N ASP A 441 0.77 23.02 37.85
CA ASP A 441 0.43 22.29 39.07
C ASP A 441 0.81 20.79 38.94
N PRO A 442 1.66 20.25 39.84
CA PRO A 442 2.13 18.87 39.72
C PRO A 442 1.02 17.81 39.81
N GLU A 443 -0.01 18.01 40.64
CA GLU A 443 -1.08 17.03 40.80
C GLU A 443 -1.97 16.98 39.56
N LEU A 444 -2.31 18.15 39.03
CA LEU A 444 -3.09 18.29 37.81
C LEU A 444 -2.33 17.76 36.59
N ARG A 445 -1.03 18.04 36.50
CA ARG A 445 -0.13 17.50 35.49
C ARG A 445 -0.17 15.97 35.44
N ILE A 446 -0.12 15.31 36.60
CA ILE A 446 -0.18 13.84 36.71
C ILE A 446 -1.55 13.32 36.22
N LYS A 447 -2.65 13.95 36.65
CA LYS A 447 -4.01 13.55 36.28
C LYS A 447 -4.26 13.70 34.78
N MET A 448 -3.87 14.84 34.21
CA MET A 448 -4.04 15.12 32.79
C MET A 448 -3.20 14.20 31.90
N MET A 449 -1.99 13.86 32.33
CA MET A 449 -1.17 12.90 31.59
C MET A 449 -1.78 11.50 31.56
N ARG A 450 -2.23 10.99 32.71
CA ARG A 450 -2.92 9.70 32.77
C ARG A 450 -4.18 9.69 31.93
N LYS A 451 -5.04 10.70 32.08
CA LYS A 451 -6.24 10.89 31.26
C LYS A 451 -5.91 10.79 29.76
N ARG A 452 -4.85 11.48 29.31
CA ARG A 452 -4.46 11.46 27.90
C ARG A 452 -3.96 10.09 27.45
N LEU A 453 -3.05 9.44 28.19
CA LEU A 453 -2.45 8.18 27.75
C LEU A 453 -3.36 6.96 27.94
N GLU A 454 -4.13 6.90 29.01
CA GLU A 454 -4.96 5.74 29.34
C GLU A 454 -6.12 5.57 28.36
N LYS A 455 -6.61 6.66 27.75
CA LYS A 455 -7.76 6.60 26.84
C LYS A 455 -7.54 5.70 25.61
N THR A 456 -6.32 5.63 25.09
CA THR A 456 -5.98 4.82 23.91
C THR A 456 -5.48 3.43 24.26
N LYS A 457 -5.28 3.10 25.54
CA LYS A 457 -4.59 1.88 25.97
C LYS A 457 -5.25 0.60 25.42
N GLU A 458 -6.58 0.57 25.40
CA GLU A 458 -7.39 -0.54 24.93
C GLU A 458 -7.99 -0.29 23.53
N ALA A 459 -7.52 0.74 22.82
CA ALA A 459 -7.98 1.02 21.47
C ALA A 459 -7.52 -0.11 20.53
N MET A 460 -8.46 -0.80 19.89
CA MET A 460 -8.18 -1.89 18.96
C MET A 460 -9.09 -1.78 17.74
N ILE A 461 -8.52 -1.97 16.55
CA ILE A 461 -9.30 -2.23 15.34
C ILE A 461 -9.95 -3.62 15.40
N GLN A 462 -10.94 -3.87 14.55
CA GLN A 462 -11.64 -5.16 14.50
C GLN A 462 -10.70 -6.35 14.26
N GLU A 463 -9.73 -6.19 13.36
CA GLU A 463 -8.74 -7.23 13.00
C GLU A 463 -7.33 -6.67 13.21
N PRO A 464 -6.78 -6.66 14.44
CA PRO A 464 -5.49 -6.01 14.73
C PRO A 464 -4.29 -6.80 14.18
N PHE A 465 -4.51 -8.04 13.75
CA PHE A 465 -3.55 -8.87 13.02
C PHE A 465 -4.28 -9.96 12.23
N LYS A 466 -3.57 -10.55 11.26
CA LYS A 466 -3.97 -11.76 10.53
C LYS A 466 -3.14 -12.96 10.95
N LEU A 467 -3.77 -14.13 11.03
CA LEU A 467 -3.10 -15.40 11.29
C LEU A 467 -3.45 -16.40 10.19
N GLN A 468 -2.43 -16.90 9.48
CA GLN A 468 -2.55 -17.85 8.37
C GLN A 468 -1.73 -19.11 8.65
N SER A 469 -2.21 -20.26 8.17
CA SER A 469 -1.48 -21.53 8.17
C SER A 469 -1.86 -22.35 6.94
N SER A 470 -1.04 -23.36 6.62
CA SER A 470 -1.37 -24.32 5.57
C SER A 470 -2.50 -25.26 6.01
N THR A 471 -3.22 -25.81 5.03
CA THR A 471 -4.34 -26.73 5.28
C THR A 471 -3.88 -27.91 6.14
N GLY A 472 -4.62 -28.19 7.21
CA GLY A 472 -4.31 -29.28 8.14
C GLY A 472 -3.31 -28.94 9.24
N ILE A 473 -2.79 -27.70 9.28
CA ILE A 473 -1.87 -27.23 10.34
C ILE A 473 -2.60 -26.21 11.21
N SER A 474 -2.71 -26.49 12.50
CA SER A 474 -3.24 -25.53 13.48
C SER A 474 -2.24 -24.40 13.67
N PRO A 475 -2.61 -23.12 13.42
CA PRO A 475 -1.67 -22.01 13.52
C PRO A 475 -1.17 -21.75 14.96
N LYS A 476 -1.84 -22.33 15.97
CA LYS A 476 -1.43 -22.23 17.38
C LYS A 476 -0.42 -23.31 17.79
N GLU A 477 -0.29 -24.38 17.02
CA GLU A 477 0.52 -25.56 17.34
C GLU A 477 1.76 -25.69 16.43
N VAL A 478 2.14 -24.60 15.76
CA VAL A 478 3.30 -24.58 14.87
C VAL A 478 4.61 -24.41 15.64
N ASP A 479 5.69 -24.95 15.07
CA ASP A 479 7.06 -24.81 15.60
C ASP A 479 7.58 -23.38 15.45
N ILE A 480 7.28 -22.76 14.29
CA ILE A 480 7.82 -21.47 13.87
C ILE A 480 6.71 -20.50 13.47
N LEU A 481 6.70 -19.31 14.10
CA LEU A 481 5.82 -18.20 13.77
C LEU A 481 6.58 -17.17 12.93
N LEU A 482 6.20 -17.03 11.67
CA LEU A 482 6.68 -15.96 10.79
C LEU A 482 5.86 -14.70 11.05
N VAL A 483 6.51 -13.59 11.39
CA VAL A 483 5.83 -12.34 11.77
C VAL A 483 6.18 -11.21 10.80
N GLY A 484 5.17 -10.63 10.16
CA GLY A 484 5.37 -9.53 9.21
C GLY A 484 4.44 -8.33 9.43
N MET A 485 4.67 -7.30 8.63
CA MET A 485 3.83 -6.10 8.54
C MET A 485 3.84 -5.52 7.11
N GLY A 486 2.82 -4.73 6.77
CA GLY A 486 2.73 -4.05 5.47
C GLY A 486 2.69 -4.99 4.26
N SER A 487 3.37 -4.59 3.18
CA SER A 487 3.35 -5.32 1.90
C SER A 487 4.01 -6.69 1.93
N THR A 488 4.72 -7.06 3.01
CA THR A 488 5.38 -8.37 3.13
C THR A 488 4.39 -9.53 3.20
N PHE A 489 3.08 -9.26 3.36
CA PHE A 489 2.03 -10.27 3.55
C PHE A 489 2.06 -11.38 2.49
N GLY A 490 2.03 -11.01 1.20
CA GLY A 490 1.99 -11.97 0.10
C GLY A 490 3.23 -12.85 0.03
N ALA A 491 4.42 -12.25 0.16
CA ALA A 491 5.69 -12.95 0.10
C ALA A 491 5.87 -13.94 1.26
N ILE A 492 5.54 -13.52 2.49
CA ILE A 492 5.64 -14.39 3.67
C ILE A 492 4.63 -15.55 3.58
N ASN A 493 3.39 -15.29 3.16
CA ASN A 493 2.37 -16.33 3.07
C ASN A 493 2.72 -17.40 2.01
N GLU A 494 3.27 -16.99 0.86
CA GLU A 494 3.73 -17.94 -0.16
C GLU A 494 4.98 -18.70 0.30
N ALA A 495 5.92 -18.04 0.99
CA ALA A 495 7.09 -18.72 1.57
C ALA A 495 6.69 -19.73 2.65
N MET A 496 5.76 -19.37 3.55
CA MET A 496 5.19 -20.26 4.56
C MET A 496 4.60 -21.52 3.93
N THR A 497 3.83 -21.37 2.86
CA THR A 497 3.25 -22.49 2.12
C THR A 497 4.34 -23.42 1.57
N LYS A 498 5.36 -22.87 0.90
CA LYS A 498 6.49 -23.66 0.35
C LYS A 498 7.37 -24.30 1.42
N LEU A 499 7.47 -23.72 2.61
CA LEU A 499 8.20 -24.29 3.73
C LEU A 499 7.45 -25.47 4.35
N ASN A 500 6.13 -25.33 4.55
CA ASN A 500 5.28 -26.41 5.04
C ASN A 500 5.23 -27.59 4.06
N GLU A 501 5.24 -27.34 2.75
CA GLU A 501 5.33 -28.39 1.71
C GLU A 501 6.64 -29.20 1.79
N GLN A 502 7.73 -28.62 2.30
CA GLN A 502 8.99 -29.35 2.53
C GLN A 502 8.95 -30.25 3.76
N GLY A 503 8.01 -30.04 4.68
CA GLY A 503 7.72 -30.92 5.82
C GLY A 503 8.83 -31.06 6.85
N ARG A 504 9.74 -30.08 6.97
CA ARG A 504 10.82 -30.10 7.98
C ARG A 504 10.37 -29.63 9.36
N GLU A 505 9.65 -28.53 9.37
CA GLU A 505 9.08 -27.84 10.53
C GLU A 505 7.69 -27.35 10.12
N THR A 506 6.85 -27.02 11.09
CA THR A 506 5.54 -26.41 10.84
C THR A 506 5.59 -24.90 11.03
N TYR A 507 4.96 -24.17 10.10
CA TYR A 507 5.00 -22.72 10.02
C TYR A 507 3.60 -22.12 10.02
N ALA A 508 3.40 -21.05 10.80
CA ALA A 508 2.27 -20.14 10.64
C ALA A 508 2.75 -18.73 10.33
N HIS A 509 1.90 -17.95 9.70
CA HIS A 509 2.16 -16.55 9.38
C HIS A 509 1.24 -15.64 10.18
N LEU A 510 1.83 -14.89 11.10
CA LEU A 510 1.18 -13.78 11.79
C LEU A 510 1.54 -12.47 11.09
N HIS A 511 0.57 -11.63 10.82
CA HIS A 511 0.80 -10.35 10.16
C HIS A 511 0.10 -9.22 10.93
N ILE A 512 0.90 -8.31 11.50
CA ILE A 512 0.42 -7.29 12.42
C ILE A 512 -0.15 -6.10 11.63
N GLN A 513 -1.37 -5.69 11.98
CA GLN A 513 -2.06 -4.54 11.38
C GLN A 513 -2.16 -3.36 12.32
N GLN A 514 -2.20 -3.59 13.62
CA GLN A 514 -2.14 -2.54 14.62
C GLN A 514 -0.80 -2.61 15.36
N LEU A 515 0.05 -1.64 15.09
CA LEU A 515 1.40 -1.54 15.64
C LEU A 515 1.42 -0.85 17.00
N TYR A 516 0.47 0.07 17.24
CA TYR A 516 0.37 0.76 18.51
C TYR A 516 -1.07 1.23 18.81
N PRO A 517 -1.60 0.99 20.02
CA PRO A 517 -1.08 0.03 21.01
C PRO A 517 -1.08 -1.40 20.44
N LEU A 518 -0.16 -2.25 20.88
CA LEU A 518 -0.14 -3.65 20.44
C LEU A 518 -1.28 -4.46 21.07
N PRO A 519 -1.87 -5.44 20.35
CA PRO A 519 -2.88 -6.36 20.88
C PRO A 519 -2.26 -7.44 21.78
N LEU A 520 -1.72 -7.03 22.95
CA LEU A 520 -0.85 -7.88 23.77
C LEU A 520 -1.54 -9.13 24.34
N GLU A 521 -2.83 -9.04 24.69
CA GLU A 521 -3.59 -10.18 25.20
C GLU A 521 -3.62 -11.31 24.15
N GLN A 522 -4.02 -10.97 22.92
CA GLN A 522 -4.12 -11.94 21.84
C GLN A 522 -2.74 -12.43 21.36
N LEU A 523 -1.73 -11.56 21.38
CA LEU A 523 -0.37 -11.93 20.95
C LEU A 523 0.34 -12.82 21.98
N SER A 524 0.13 -12.63 23.28
CA SER A 524 0.84 -13.40 24.31
C SER A 524 0.67 -14.91 24.13
N ASP A 525 -0.58 -15.36 23.94
CA ASP A 525 -0.91 -16.77 23.68
C ASP A 525 -0.29 -17.30 22.38
N LEU A 526 -0.24 -16.45 21.35
CA LEU A 526 0.28 -16.85 20.04
C LEU A 526 1.80 -17.01 20.04
N PHE A 527 2.52 -16.28 20.88
CA PHE A 527 3.99 -16.30 20.92
C PHE A 527 4.55 -17.30 21.92
N GLU A 528 3.71 -17.85 22.81
CA GLU A 528 4.14 -18.82 23.82
C GLU A 528 4.73 -20.09 23.19
N ASN A 529 5.91 -20.51 23.68
CA ASN A 529 6.63 -21.73 23.31
C ASN A 529 6.92 -21.90 21.81
N LYS A 530 7.05 -20.81 21.05
CA LYS A 530 7.35 -20.84 19.61
C LYS A 530 8.63 -20.14 19.27
N ARG A 531 9.32 -20.62 18.24
CA ARG A 531 10.38 -19.84 17.60
C ARG A 531 9.74 -18.76 16.73
N ILE A 532 10.20 -17.53 16.86
CA ILE A 532 9.64 -16.36 16.18
C ILE A 532 10.66 -15.81 15.20
N ILE A 533 10.24 -15.58 13.97
CA ILE A 533 11.07 -14.97 12.94
C ILE A 533 10.32 -13.77 12.38
N THR A 534 10.77 -12.56 12.69
CA THR A 534 10.25 -11.35 12.03
C THR A 534 10.82 -11.23 10.63
N ILE A 535 10.02 -10.75 9.68
CA ILE A 535 10.44 -10.53 8.30
C ILE A 535 10.07 -9.08 7.95
N GLU A 536 11.09 -8.25 7.76
CA GLU A 536 10.89 -6.80 7.66
C GLU A 536 11.93 -6.09 6.79
N ASN A 537 11.50 -5.03 6.11
CA ASN A 537 12.35 -4.28 5.20
C ASN A 537 13.08 -3.11 5.88
N ASN A 538 13.86 -3.38 6.91
CA ASN A 538 14.70 -2.38 7.58
C ASN A 538 15.93 -3.03 8.23
N TYR A 539 16.99 -2.26 8.50
CA TYR A 539 18.26 -2.80 9.01
C TYR A 539 18.20 -3.24 10.47
N THR A 540 17.52 -2.47 11.33
CA THR A 540 17.60 -2.61 12.79
C THR A 540 16.58 -3.58 13.39
N SER A 541 15.74 -4.22 12.55
CA SER A 541 14.67 -5.11 12.98
C SER A 541 13.64 -4.41 13.87
N GLN A 542 13.11 -3.28 13.40
CA GLN A 542 12.25 -2.42 14.21
C GLN A 542 11.00 -3.12 14.76
N LEU A 543 10.42 -4.06 14.01
CA LEU A 543 9.29 -4.88 14.43
C LEU A 543 9.71 -5.85 15.54
N LEU A 544 10.86 -6.51 15.39
CA LEU A 544 11.39 -7.38 16.44
C LEU A 544 11.67 -6.60 17.73
N ILE A 545 12.25 -5.40 17.63
CA ILE A 545 12.50 -4.52 18.77
C ILE A 545 11.18 -4.16 19.46
N LEU A 546 10.16 -3.76 18.69
CA LEU A 546 8.84 -3.43 19.23
C LEU A 546 8.21 -4.63 19.96
N LEU A 547 8.27 -5.83 19.37
CA LEU A 547 7.73 -7.03 20.02
C LEU A 547 8.49 -7.39 21.29
N LYS A 548 9.83 -7.30 21.30
CA LYS A 548 10.65 -7.55 22.49
C LYS A 548 10.40 -6.55 23.62
N GLN A 549 10.01 -5.31 23.31
CA GLN A 549 9.64 -4.32 24.33
C GLN A 549 8.40 -4.74 25.13
N HIS A 550 7.50 -5.53 24.55
CA HIS A 550 6.20 -5.84 25.15
C HIS A 550 5.94 -7.32 25.44
N LEU A 551 6.70 -8.25 24.82
CA LEU A 551 6.51 -9.69 24.94
C LEU A 551 7.78 -10.39 25.42
N PRO A 552 7.67 -11.46 26.22
CA PRO A 552 8.82 -12.17 26.81
C PRO A 552 9.50 -13.14 25.82
N ILE A 553 9.85 -12.67 24.62
CA ILE A 553 10.26 -13.51 23.48
C ILE A 553 11.77 -13.46 23.16
N HIS A 554 12.56 -12.85 24.06
CA HIS A 554 13.95 -12.45 23.82
C HIS A 554 14.86 -13.58 23.31
N ASN A 555 14.73 -14.78 23.88
CA ASN A 555 15.60 -15.93 23.60
C ASN A 555 15.11 -16.82 22.45
N GLN A 556 13.92 -16.55 21.92
CA GLN A 556 13.26 -17.39 20.90
C GLN A 556 12.94 -16.61 19.62
N ALA A 557 13.36 -15.34 19.53
CA ALA A 557 12.97 -14.44 18.45
C ALA A 557 14.19 -13.85 17.71
N GLU A 558 14.20 -14.07 16.40
CA GLU A 558 15.19 -13.60 15.43
C GLU A 558 14.49 -12.84 14.28
N SER A 559 15.29 -12.25 13.39
CA SER A 559 14.80 -11.42 12.29
C SER A 559 15.48 -11.77 10.97
N ILE A 560 14.71 -11.77 9.90
CA ILE A 560 15.17 -11.71 8.52
C ILE A 560 14.93 -10.29 8.01
N VAL A 561 16.01 -9.62 7.63
CA VAL A 561 15.99 -8.22 7.20
C VAL A 561 16.46 -8.04 5.76
N GLN A 562 15.85 -7.09 5.05
CA GLN A 562 16.29 -6.65 3.73
C GLN A 562 16.12 -5.13 3.57
N PHE A 563 17.18 -4.44 3.14
CA PHE A 563 17.24 -2.97 3.07
C PHE A 563 17.95 -2.49 1.79
N ASP A 564 17.76 -3.24 0.70
CA ASP A 564 18.35 -2.96 -0.62
C ASP A 564 17.45 -2.08 -1.52
N GLY A 565 16.32 -1.63 -0.98
CA GLY A 565 15.33 -0.84 -1.70
C GLY A 565 14.34 -1.65 -2.56
N ASN A 566 14.39 -2.98 -2.51
CA ASN A 566 13.46 -3.84 -3.26
C ASN A 566 12.56 -4.63 -2.29
N PRO A 567 11.36 -5.09 -2.74
CA PRO A 567 10.56 -6.03 -1.97
C PRO A 567 11.26 -7.38 -1.77
N PHE A 568 10.82 -8.15 -0.78
CA PHE A 568 11.27 -9.53 -0.62
C PHE A 568 10.86 -10.36 -1.84
N MET A 569 11.83 -11.13 -2.34
CA MET A 569 11.57 -12.26 -3.22
C MET A 569 11.44 -13.54 -2.42
N ILE A 570 10.61 -14.47 -2.88
CA ILE A 570 10.39 -15.73 -2.17
C ILE A 570 11.65 -16.58 -2.17
N LYS A 571 12.38 -16.66 -3.30
CA LYS A 571 13.65 -17.39 -3.40
C LYS A 571 14.66 -16.89 -2.36
N THR A 572 14.79 -15.58 -2.22
CA THR A 572 15.70 -14.95 -1.26
C THR A 572 15.26 -15.23 0.18
N LEU A 573 13.96 -15.12 0.45
CA LEU A 573 13.40 -15.40 1.77
C LEU A 573 13.61 -16.87 2.17
N LEU A 574 13.36 -17.82 1.27
CA LEU A 574 13.59 -19.25 1.51
C LEU A 574 15.09 -19.56 1.72
N GLU A 575 16.00 -18.89 1.02
CA GLU A 575 17.45 -19.02 1.23
C GLU A 575 17.89 -18.47 2.59
N GLN A 576 17.35 -17.33 3.01
CA GLN A 576 17.61 -16.75 4.32
C GLN A 576 17.05 -17.62 5.45
N MET A 577 15.85 -18.17 5.25
CA MET A 577 15.22 -19.10 6.20
C MET A 577 16.10 -20.32 6.49
N LYS A 578 16.81 -20.88 5.50
CA LYS A 578 17.75 -22.01 5.70
C LYS A 578 18.96 -21.69 6.58
N LYS A 579 19.26 -20.41 6.80
CA LYS A 579 20.38 -19.98 7.67
C LYS A 579 19.93 -19.79 9.11
N VAL A 580 18.64 -19.57 9.30
CA VAL A 580 18.02 -19.33 10.60
C VAL A 580 17.48 -20.64 11.15
N VAL A 581 16.76 -21.42 10.35
CA VAL A 581 16.11 -22.69 10.75
C VAL A 581 17.03 -23.88 10.64
#